data_AF-A0A969NLS6-F1
#
_entry.id   AF-A0A969NLS6-F1
#
_cell.length_a   1.000
_cell.length_b   1.000
_cell.length_c   1.000
_cell.angle_alpha   90.00
_cell.angle_beta   90.00
_cell.angle_gamma   90.00
#
_symmetry.space_group_name_H-M   'P 1'
#
loop_
_entity.id
_entity.type
_entity.pdbx_description
1 polymer ?
#
loop_
_entity_poly.entity_id
_entity_poly.type
_entity_poly.pdbx_seq_one_letter_code
_entity_poly.pdbx_strand_id
1 'polypeptide(L)'
;MNFIRVFCQQQHPLVIFLDDLQWADSATLQLIQLIATDPEIKYLFLIGVYRDREVEPTHSLSLMLAELKQQAIASEEIALLPLELSTVIQLVADTLKCNFQKAYPLARLVFEKTQGNPFFVNEFLKKIYTENLLKFDFSKRQWQWNIEEIKTQNITDNVVELMVEKIQKLPQSTQKNLQLAACIGEQFSLKPLSIINQNLLKITAGQLWLAVEVGLIFPVGENYKFIHTDLNFDLEVIYKFAHDRIQQAAYSLIPAERKPAIHLHIGKLLLNSIPPQRREEKIFDIVNHFNYGIHLLEETQERIELAKLNLIAGKKSQICRRLSSCTKLFATWHLTVIYRWLGTRICDRPYSPCRSCRSRGWTLPSRPR
;
A
#
# COMPACT_ATOMS: atom_id res chain seq x y z
N MET A 1 12.08 -2.23 -30.05
CA MET A 1 12.74 -3.56 -29.96
C MET A 1 14.21 -3.54 -30.36
N ASN A 2 14.60 -2.95 -31.50
CA ASN A 2 16.00 -2.97 -31.97
C ASN A 2 17.04 -2.48 -30.95
N PHE A 3 16.69 -1.54 -30.08
CA PHE A 3 17.60 -1.04 -29.04
C PHE A 3 18.07 -2.13 -28.07
N ILE A 4 17.16 -2.95 -27.52
CA ILE A 4 17.53 -4.01 -26.56
C ILE A 4 18.32 -5.12 -27.24
N ARG A 5 17.97 -5.47 -28.49
CA ARG A 5 18.66 -6.51 -29.27
C ARG A 5 20.16 -6.24 -29.42
N VAL A 6 20.56 -4.98 -29.57
CA VAL A 6 21.99 -4.61 -29.71
C VAL A 6 22.81 -5.00 -28.47
N PHE A 7 22.19 -4.97 -27.29
CA PHE A 7 22.86 -5.29 -26.03
C PHE A 7 22.75 -6.75 -25.61
N CYS A 8 21.88 -7.54 -26.23
CA CYS A 8 21.71 -8.96 -25.89
C CYS A 8 22.58 -9.84 -26.79
N GLN A 9 23.90 -9.78 -26.60
CA GLN A 9 24.88 -10.57 -27.38
C GLN A 9 25.50 -11.67 -26.54
N GLN A 10 26.02 -12.73 -27.18
CA GLN A 10 26.65 -13.84 -26.45
C GLN A 10 27.85 -13.38 -25.61
N GLN A 11 28.63 -12.44 -26.12
CA GLN A 11 29.79 -11.87 -25.44
C GLN A 11 29.40 -10.87 -24.36
N HIS A 12 28.17 -10.34 -24.41
CA HIS A 12 27.64 -9.33 -23.51
C HIS A 12 26.18 -9.65 -23.17
N PRO A 13 25.90 -10.68 -22.36
CA PRO A 13 24.53 -10.97 -21.95
C PRO A 13 23.97 -9.82 -21.11
N LEU A 14 22.71 -9.47 -21.34
CA LEU A 14 22.04 -8.40 -20.61
C LEU A 14 21.22 -8.98 -19.45
N VAL A 15 21.42 -8.43 -18.25
CA VAL A 15 20.57 -8.71 -17.08
C VAL A 15 19.80 -7.45 -16.73
N ILE A 16 18.47 -7.55 -16.63
CA ILE A 16 17.62 -6.44 -16.20
C ILE A 16 16.93 -6.85 -14.90
N PHE A 17 17.13 -6.03 -13.86
CA PHE A 17 16.44 -6.16 -12.58
C PHE A 17 15.34 -5.10 -12.48
N LEU A 18 14.12 -5.54 -12.24
CA LEU A 18 12.92 -4.71 -12.13
C LEU A 18 12.33 -4.89 -10.74
N ASP A 19 12.30 -3.81 -9.98
CA ASP A 19 11.74 -3.79 -8.63
C ASP A 19 10.27 -3.33 -8.64
N ASP A 20 9.51 -3.78 -7.64
CA ASP A 20 8.11 -3.39 -7.40
C ASP A 20 7.17 -3.50 -8.63
N LEU A 21 7.24 -4.61 -9.37
CA LEU A 21 6.44 -4.83 -10.58
C LEU A 21 4.93 -4.77 -10.35
N GLN A 22 4.44 -4.94 -9.10
CA GLN A 22 3.03 -4.81 -8.77
C GLN A 22 2.45 -3.42 -9.07
N TRP A 23 3.28 -2.37 -9.16
CA TRP A 23 2.83 -1.01 -9.46
C TRP A 23 3.09 -0.57 -10.90
N ALA A 24 3.68 -1.43 -11.73
CA ALA A 24 3.87 -1.13 -13.14
C ALA A 24 2.53 -1.00 -13.87
N ASP A 25 2.40 0.01 -14.72
CA ASP A 25 1.21 0.17 -15.54
C ASP A 25 1.10 -0.93 -16.62
N SER A 26 -0.09 -1.05 -17.20
CA SER A 26 -0.36 -2.09 -18.20
C SER A 26 0.51 -1.97 -19.45
N ALA A 27 0.87 -0.75 -19.87
CA ALA A 27 1.71 -0.51 -21.04
C ALA A 27 3.15 -0.99 -20.80
N THR A 28 3.69 -0.73 -19.60
CA THR A 28 5.01 -1.17 -19.16
C THR A 28 5.08 -2.69 -19.08
N LEU A 29 4.06 -3.33 -18.48
CA LEU A 29 3.97 -4.79 -18.39
C LEU A 29 3.86 -5.45 -19.77
N GLN A 30 3.09 -4.86 -20.70
CA GLN A 30 3.03 -5.30 -22.10
C GLN A 30 4.38 -5.18 -22.80
N LEU A 31 5.12 -4.09 -22.58
CA LEU A 31 6.46 -3.94 -23.14
C LEU A 31 7.42 -5.02 -22.61
N ILE A 32 7.43 -5.27 -21.30
CA ILE A 32 8.23 -6.34 -20.68
C ILE A 32 7.88 -7.69 -21.31
N GLN A 33 6.60 -7.98 -21.46
CA GLN A 33 6.12 -9.20 -22.10
C GLN A 33 6.63 -9.34 -23.53
N LEU A 34 6.49 -8.30 -24.35
CA LEU A 34 6.96 -8.31 -25.73
C LEU A 34 8.48 -8.50 -25.84
N ILE A 35 9.25 -7.96 -24.88
CA ILE A 35 10.71 -8.16 -24.82
C ILE A 35 11.02 -9.60 -24.44
N ALA A 36 10.33 -10.15 -23.44
CA ALA A 36 10.55 -11.50 -22.94
C ALA A 36 10.19 -12.60 -23.96
N THR A 37 9.30 -12.30 -24.91
CA THR A 37 8.79 -13.27 -25.89
C THR A 37 9.37 -13.06 -27.30
N ASP A 38 10.22 -12.07 -27.50
CA ASP A 38 10.87 -11.81 -28.79
C ASP A 38 11.91 -12.90 -29.10
N PRO A 39 11.71 -13.77 -30.11
CA PRO A 39 12.60 -14.90 -30.40
C PRO A 39 13.99 -14.47 -30.89
N GLU A 40 14.14 -13.20 -31.32
CA GLU A 40 15.43 -12.64 -31.73
C GLU A 40 16.31 -12.24 -30.52
N ILE A 41 15.75 -12.22 -29.30
CA ILE A 41 16.47 -11.87 -28.07
C ILE A 41 16.90 -13.16 -27.36
N LYS A 42 18.19 -13.53 -27.45
CA LYS A 42 18.71 -14.82 -26.95
C LYS A 42 19.55 -14.76 -25.66
N TYR A 43 20.09 -13.59 -25.32
CA TYR A 43 21.03 -13.41 -24.20
C TYR A 43 20.50 -12.37 -23.20
N LEU A 44 19.24 -12.50 -22.82
CA LEU A 44 18.56 -11.63 -21.86
C LEU A 44 18.14 -12.44 -20.63
N PHE A 45 18.43 -11.93 -19.44
CA PHE A 45 17.92 -12.44 -18.18
C PHE A 45 17.12 -11.36 -17.46
N LEU A 46 15.83 -11.61 -17.24
CA LEU A 46 14.94 -10.70 -16.54
C LEU A 46 14.72 -11.18 -15.11
N ILE A 47 14.95 -10.29 -14.14
CA ILE A 47 14.65 -10.52 -12.74
C ILE A 47 13.56 -9.52 -12.35
N GLY A 48 12.42 -10.03 -11.90
CA GLY A 48 11.29 -9.22 -11.45
C GLY A 48 11.00 -9.48 -9.98
N VAL A 49 10.83 -8.41 -9.20
CA VAL A 49 10.40 -8.49 -7.81
C VAL A 49 8.99 -7.94 -7.70
N TYR A 50 8.12 -8.66 -7.01
CA TYR A 50 6.77 -8.19 -6.70
C TYR A 50 6.22 -8.78 -5.41
N ARG A 51 5.17 -8.13 -4.89
CA ARG A 51 4.42 -8.60 -3.71
C ARG A 51 3.25 -9.48 -4.11
N ASP A 52 3.33 -10.76 -3.79
CA ASP A 52 2.30 -11.77 -4.08
C ASP A 52 0.89 -11.40 -3.54
N ARG A 53 0.82 -10.73 -2.38
CA ARG A 53 -0.45 -10.31 -1.75
C ARG A 53 -1.14 -9.12 -2.41
N GLU A 54 -0.41 -8.30 -3.15
CA GLU A 54 -0.96 -7.13 -3.87
C GLU A 54 -1.36 -7.47 -5.30
N VAL A 55 -0.96 -8.66 -5.77
CA VAL A 55 -1.19 -9.13 -7.14
C VAL A 55 -2.26 -10.21 -7.14
N GLU A 56 -3.52 -9.78 -7.22
CA GLU A 56 -4.65 -10.70 -7.40
C GLU A 56 -4.57 -11.42 -8.77
N PRO A 57 -5.21 -12.59 -8.96
CA PRO A 57 -5.21 -13.32 -10.25
C PRO A 57 -5.67 -12.50 -11.47
N THR A 58 -6.38 -11.40 -11.20
CA THR A 58 -6.93 -10.45 -12.16
C THR A 58 -6.01 -9.26 -12.48
N HIS A 59 -4.88 -9.14 -11.77
CA HIS A 59 -3.90 -8.07 -11.95
C HIS A 59 -3.13 -8.23 -13.27
N SER A 60 -2.78 -7.12 -13.92
CA SER A 60 -2.06 -7.14 -15.20
C SER A 60 -0.74 -7.92 -15.14
N LEU A 61 -0.02 -7.85 -14.01
CA LEU A 61 1.18 -8.65 -13.77
C LEU A 61 0.88 -10.16 -13.75
N SER A 62 -0.18 -10.61 -13.07
CA SER A 62 -0.57 -12.03 -13.08
C SER A 62 -0.91 -12.53 -14.48
N LEU A 63 -1.61 -11.72 -15.26
CA LEU A 63 -1.98 -12.07 -16.63
C LEU A 63 -0.73 -12.21 -17.51
N MET A 64 0.20 -11.25 -17.41
CA MET A 64 1.48 -11.30 -18.13
C MET A 64 2.30 -12.54 -17.73
N LEU A 65 2.46 -12.81 -16.43
CA LEU A 65 3.19 -13.99 -15.95
C LEU A 65 2.53 -15.30 -16.39
N ALA A 66 1.19 -15.37 -16.40
CA ALA A 66 0.47 -16.54 -16.90
C ALA A 66 0.70 -16.76 -18.40
N GLU A 67 0.75 -15.68 -19.19
CA GLU A 67 1.00 -15.76 -20.62
C GLU A 67 2.45 -16.16 -20.93
N LEU A 68 3.45 -15.66 -20.18
CA LEU A 68 4.83 -16.13 -20.28
C LEU A 68 4.96 -17.62 -19.99
N LYS A 69 4.24 -18.12 -18.96
CA LYS A 69 4.17 -19.56 -18.65
C LYS A 69 3.50 -20.35 -19.78
N GLN A 70 2.42 -19.84 -20.40
CA GLN A 70 1.76 -20.48 -21.55
C GLN A 70 2.64 -20.56 -22.79
N GLN A 71 3.47 -19.54 -23.03
CA GLN A 71 4.42 -19.51 -24.14
C GLN A 71 5.71 -20.31 -23.86
N ALA A 72 5.75 -21.05 -22.75
CA ALA A 72 6.89 -21.88 -22.34
C ALA A 72 8.21 -21.11 -22.23
N ILE A 73 8.14 -19.81 -21.89
CA ILE A 73 9.32 -19.04 -21.53
C ILE A 73 9.88 -19.60 -20.23
N ALA A 74 11.19 -19.86 -20.20
CA ALA A 74 11.86 -20.35 -19.00
C ALA A 74 11.78 -19.28 -17.90
N SER A 75 10.93 -19.53 -16.90
CA SER A 75 10.74 -18.64 -15.75
C SER A 75 10.77 -19.45 -14.46
N GLU A 76 11.50 -18.95 -13.46
CA GLU A 76 11.50 -19.47 -12.10
C GLU A 76 10.89 -18.44 -11.16
N GLU A 77 9.98 -18.88 -10.29
CA GLU A 77 9.33 -18.02 -9.30
C GLU A 77 9.85 -18.40 -7.92
N ILE A 78 10.56 -17.48 -7.27
CA ILE A 78 11.15 -17.69 -5.95
C ILE A 78 10.28 -16.96 -4.92
N ALA A 79 9.51 -17.73 -4.14
CA ALA A 79 8.73 -17.18 -3.04
C ALA A 79 9.65 -16.86 -1.86
N LEU A 80 9.74 -15.58 -1.49
CA LEU A 80 10.49 -15.14 -0.31
C LEU A 80 9.63 -15.29 0.94
N LEU A 81 9.98 -16.26 1.78
CA LEU A 81 9.35 -16.49 3.08
C LEU A 81 9.99 -15.62 4.18
N PRO A 82 9.30 -15.40 5.31
CA PRO A 82 9.93 -14.80 6.48
C PRO A 82 11.22 -15.55 6.88
N LEU A 83 12.18 -14.82 7.44
CA LEU A 83 13.45 -15.39 7.90
C LEU A 83 13.17 -16.45 8.95
N GLU A 84 13.77 -17.63 8.80
CA GLU A 84 13.75 -18.64 9.83
C GLU A 84 14.56 -18.19 11.06
N LEU A 85 14.26 -18.81 12.22
CA LEU A 85 14.98 -18.53 13.46
C LEU A 85 16.50 -18.73 13.31
N SER A 86 16.93 -19.74 12.55
CA SER A 86 18.34 -20.00 12.21
C SER A 86 19.00 -18.78 11.55
N THR A 87 18.34 -18.19 10.55
CA THR A 87 18.79 -17.00 9.85
C THR A 87 18.78 -15.76 10.75
N VAL A 88 17.79 -15.63 11.64
CA VAL A 88 17.77 -14.54 12.63
C VAL A 88 18.91 -14.69 13.64
N ILE A 89 19.23 -15.91 14.08
CA ILE A 89 20.40 -16.18 14.95
C ILE A 89 21.69 -15.75 14.25
N GLN A 90 21.86 -16.12 12.98
CA GLN A 90 23.02 -15.72 12.20
C GLN A 90 23.11 -14.20 12.06
N LEU A 91 21.99 -13.54 11.70
CA LEU A 91 21.91 -12.10 11.57
C LEU A 91 22.32 -11.39 12.88
N VAL A 92 21.79 -11.82 14.02
CA VAL A 92 22.12 -11.24 15.33
C VAL A 92 23.57 -11.50 15.70
N ALA A 93 24.08 -12.71 15.46
CA ALA A 93 25.47 -13.06 15.72
C ALA A 93 26.45 -12.21 14.90
N ASP A 94 26.19 -12.04 13.61
CA ASP A 94 27.00 -11.25 12.69
C ASP A 94 26.94 -9.75 12.99
N THR A 95 25.77 -9.26 13.40
CA THR A 95 25.54 -7.86 13.79
C THR A 95 26.27 -7.52 15.09
N LEU A 96 26.17 -8.39 16.09
CA LEU A 96 26.75 -8.16 17.42
C LEU A 96 28.15 -8.75 17.59
N LYS A 97 28.73 -9.31 16.52
CA LYS A 97 30.05 -9.96 16.50
C LYS A 97 30.24 -10.92 17.68
N CYS A 98 29.30 -11.85 17.83
CA CYS A 98 29.32 -12.87 18.87
C CYS A 98 28.99 -14.25 18.32
N ASN A 99 29.20 -15.30 19.10
CA ASN A 99 28.88 -16.67 18.69
C ASN A 99 27.36 -16.94 18.75
N PHE A 100 26.93 -18.02 18.08
CA PHE A 100 25.51 -18.40 18.02
C PHE A 100 24.90 -18.71 19.38
N GLN A 101 25.66 -19.28 20.33
CA GLN A 101 25.16 -19.57 21.67
C GLN A 101 24.80 -18.29 22.44
N LYS A 102 25.64 -17.26 22.34
CA LYS A 102 25.38 -15.95 22.95
C LYS A 102 24.24 -15.23 22.24
N ALA A 103 24.18 -15.28 20.90
CA ALA A 103 23.14 -14.63 20.10
C ALA A 103 21.75 -15.26 20.30
N TYR A 104 21.67 -16.57 20.54
CA TYR A 104 20.43 -17.35 20.54
C TYR A 104 19.30 -16.75 21.40
N PRO A 105 19.50 -16.38 22.69
CA PRO A 105 18.42 -15.85 23.51
C PRO A 105 17.82 -14.56 22.96
N LEU A 106 18.66 -13.67 22.41
CA LEU A 106 18.21 -12.42 21.80
C LEU A 106 17.52 -12.69 20.46
N ALA A 107 18.11 -13.52 19.61
CA ALA A 107 17.55 -13.89 18.32
C ALA A 107 16.18 -14.57 18.45
N ARG A 108 16.00 -15.43 19.48
CA ARG A 108 14.71 -16.04 19.79
C ARG A 108 13.67 -15.00 20.17
N LEU A 109 14.02 -14.05 21.05
CA LEU A 109 13.12 -12.95 21.42
C LEU A 109 12.75 -12.08 20.21
N VAL A 110 13.74 -11.72 19.38
CA VAL A 110 13.53 -10.97 18.14
C VAL A 110 12.60 -11.75 17.21
N PHE A 111 12.83 -13.04 16.99
CA PHE A 111 12.01 -13.87 16.13
C PHE A 111 10.57 -13.99 16.65
N GLU A 112 10.36 -14.22 17.95
CA GLU A 112 9.03 -14.26 18.57
C GLU A 112 8.25 -12.96 18.36
N LYS A 113 8.93 -11.80 18.46
CA LYS A 113 8.33 -10.48 18.30
C LYS A 113 8.09 -10.06 16.84
N THR A 114 8.84 -10.63 15.90
CA THR A 114 8.87 -10.16 14.51
C THR A 114 8.36 -11.18 13.50
N GLN A 115 8.18 -12.43 13.95
CA GLN A 115 7.80 -13.58 13.12
C GLN A 115 8.67 -13.74 11.87
N GLY A 116 9.97 -13.40 12.01
CA GLY A 116 10.96 -13.52 10.94
C GLY A 116 10.88 -12.45 9.84
N ASN A 117 9.99 -11.46 9.94
CA ASN A 117 9.94 -10.41 8.92
C ASN A 117 11.24 -9.55 8.96
N PRO A 118 12.05 -9.47 7.88
CA PRO A 118 13.35 -8.79 7.90
C PRO A 118 13.30 -7.33 8.33
N PHE A 119 12.28 -6.60 7.87
CA PHE A 119 12.09 -5.20 8.25
C PHE A 119 11.81 -5.09 9.75
N PHE A 120 10.98 -5.97 10.30
CA PHE A 120 10.64 -5.98 11.73
C PHE A 120 11.81 -6.40 12.62
N VAL A 121 12.63 -7.36 12.17
CA VAL A 121 13.88 -7.75 12.82
C VAL A 121 14.79 -6.53 12.99
N ASN A 122 14.99 -5.76 11.92
CA ASN A 122 15.84 -4.58 11.94
C ASN A 122 15.29 -3.48 12.88
N GLU A 123 13.99 -3.18 12.79
CA GLU A 123 13.37 -2.15 13.61
C GLU A 123 13.36 -2.50 15.10
N PHE A 124 13.15 -3.77 15.44
CA PHE A 124 13.24 -4.24 16.83
C PHE A 124 14.66 -4.08 17.38
N LEU A 125 15.69 -4.48 16.62
CA LEU A 125 17.09 -4.32 17.02
C LEU A 125 17.48 -2.85 17.20
N LYS A 126 17.03 -1.96 16.31
CA LYS A 126 17.22 -0.51 16.46
C LYS A 126 16.51 0.04 17.70
N LYS A 127 15.31 -0.46 18.01
CA LYS A 127 14.55 -0.01 19.19
C LYS A 127 15.29 -0.35 20.49
N ILE A 128 15.71 -1.61 20.68
CA ILE A 128 16.48 -1.99 21.88
C ILE A 128 17.82 -1.27 21.99
N TYR A 129 18.44 -0.91 20.86
CA TYR A 129 19.65 -0.07 20.85
C TYR A 129 19.34 1.37 21.31
N THR A 130 18.32 1.99 20.73
CA THR A 130 17.92 3.38 21.04
C THR A 130 17.43 3.52 22.49
N GLU A 131 16.77 2.50 23.03
CA GLU A 131 16.31 2.45 24.43
C GLU A 131 17.42 2.05 25.41
N ASN A 132 18.67 1.97 24.96
CA ASN A 132 19.82 1.62 25.79
C ASN A 132 19.70 0.22 26.44
N LEU A 133 18.97 -0.72 25.84
CA LEU A 133 18.87 -2.11 26.31
C LEU A 133 19.93 -3.02 25.66
N LEU A 134 20.46 -2.58 24.53
CA LEU A 134 21.60 -3.17 23.83
C LEU A 134 22.75 -2.14 23.82
N LYS A 135 23.76 -2.36 24.67
CA LYS A 135 24.88 -1.43 24.86
C LYS A 135 26.20 -2.06 24.44
N PHE A 136 27.10 -1.24 23.92
CA PHE A 136 28.48 -1.66 23.69
C PHE A 136 29.32 -1.39 24.95
N ASP A 137 29.92 -2.44 25.52
CA ASP A 137 30.90 -2.30 26.60
C ASP A 137 32.29 -2.09 25.97
N PHE A 138 32.81 -0.86 26.07
CA PHE A 138 34.11 -0.48 25.52
C PHE A 138 35.29 -1.16 26.22
N SER A 139 35.17 -1.48 27.52
CA SER A 139 36.22 -2.15 28.28
C SER A 139 36.37 -3.60 27.85
N LYS A 140 35.24 -4.29 27.62
CA LYS A 140 35.22 -5.69 27.17
C LYS A 140 35.16 -5.85 25.65
N ARG A 141 35.04 -4.75 24.91
CA ARG A 141 34.88 -4.68 23.43
C ARG A 141 33.79 -5.61 22.91
N GLN A 142 32.65 -5.66 23.60
CA GLN A 142 31.54 -6.54 23.25
C GLN A 142 30.19 -5.89 23.53
N TRP A 143 29.19 -6.32 22.76
CA TRP A 143 27.81 -5.99 23.04
C TRP A 143 27.30 -6.73 24.30
N GLN A 144 26.49 -6.02 25.08
CA GLN A 144 25.81 -6.48 26.27
C GLN A 144 24.33 -6.12 26.20
N TRP A 145 23.51 -7.04 26.68
CA TRP A 145 22.06 -6.91 26.76
C TRP A 145 21.55 -7.78 27.90
N ASN A 146 20.41 -7.40 28.45
CA ASN A 146 19.70 -8.20 29.44
C ASN A 146 18.33 -8.61 28.86
N ILE A 147 18.16 -9.91 28.63
CA ILE A 147 16.93 -10.45 28.03
C ILE A 147 15.71 -10.16 28.91
N GLU A 148 15.85 -10.24 30.23
CA GLU A 148 14.73 -9.98 31.14
C GLU A 148 14.37 -8.50 31.15
N GLU A 149 15.35 -7.60 31.07
CA GLU A 149 15.10 -6.16 30.93
C GLU A 149 14.42 -5.82 29.59
N ILE A 150 14.80 -6.48 28.49
CA ILE A 150 14.15 -6.28 27.19
C ILE A 150 12.70 -6.78 27.23
N LYS A 151 12.43 -7.90 27.91
CA LYS A 151 11.07 -8.43 28.06
C LYS A 151 10.18 -7.52 28.91
N THR A 152 10.69 -6.95 30.00
CA THR A 152 9.90 -6.11 30.91
C THR A 152 9.48 -4.78 30.28
N GLN A 153 10.20 -4.31 29.27
CA GLN A 153 9.87 -3.08 28.53
C GLN A 153 8.64 -3.22 27.61
N ASN A 154 8.02 -4.41 27.54
CA ASN A 154 6.83 -4.67 26.70
C ASN A 154 6.98 -4.13 25.27
N ILE A 155 8.17 -4.31 24.68
CA ILE A 155 8.40 -3.95 23.29
C ILE A 155 7.40 -4.77 22.46
N THR A 156 6.47 -4.03 21.86
CA THR A 156 5.18 -4.52 21.38
C THR A 156 5.31 -5.65 20.36
N ASP A 157 4.34 -6.56 20.36
CA ASP A 157 4.28 -7.74 19.48
C ASP A 157 3.92 -7.38 18.02
N ASN A 158 3.64 -6.11 17.75
CA ASN A 158 3.08 -5.63 16.50
C ASN A 158 3.85 -4.41 15.98
N VAL A 159 4.44 -4.51 14.80
CA VAL A 159 5.18 -3.39 14.21
C VAL A 159 4.28 -2.20 13.86
N VAL A 160 2.98 -2.41 13.69
CA VAL A 160 2.04 -1.28 13.62
C VAL A 160 2.12 -0.47 14.91
N GLU A 161 2.23 -1.10 16.09
CA GLU A 161 2.37 -0.40 17.38
C GLU A 161 3.72 0.32 17.50
N LEU A 162 4.83 -0.30 17.04
CA LEU A 162 6.13 0.38 17.00
C LEU A 162 6.10 1.62 16.09
N MET A 163 5.46 1.50 14.91
CA MET A 163 5.28 2.64 14.01
C MET A 163 4.32 3.67 14.58
N VAL A 164 3.27 3.26 15.29
CA VAL A 164 2.36 4.13 16.03
C VAL A 164 3.15 4.94 17.06
N GLU A 165 4.00 4.31 17.87
CA GLU A 165 4.86 5.01 18.83
C GLU A 165 5.82 6.00 18.14
N LYS A 166 6.44 5.61 17.02
CA LYS A 166 7.30 6.50 16.23
C LYS A 166 6.53 7.72 15.72
N ILE A 167 5.33 7.52 15.20
CA ILE A 167 4.48 8.61 14.72
C ILE A 167 4.05 9.50 15.90
N GLN A 168 3.67 8.91 17.05
CA GLN A 168 3.26 9.66 18.24
C GLN A 168 4.37 10.54 18.84
N LYS A 169 5.65 10.23 18.57
CA LYS A 169 6.79 11.08 18.95
C LYS A 169 6.95 12.33 18.08
N LEU A 170 6.28 12.41 16.93
CA LEU A 170 6.33 13.58 16.04
C LEU A 170 5.40 14.70 16.54
N PRO A 171 5.59 15.95 16.08
CA PRO A 171 4.64 17.02 16.38
C PRO A 171 3.22 16.68 15.92
N GLN A 172 2.21 17.16 16.67
CA GLN A 172 0.79 16.86 16.40
C GLN A 172 0.37 17.23 14.97
N SER A 173 0.95 18.29 14.40
CA SER A 173 0.73 18.69 13.01
C SER A 173 1.24 17.66 12.01
N THR A 174 2.41 17.08 12.25
CA THR A 174 3.00 16.01 11.44
C THR A 174 2.16 14.75 11.52
N GLN A 175 1.75 14.35 12.74
CA GLN A 175 0.87 13.20 12.97
C GLN A 175 -0.44 13.34 12.19
N LYS A 176 -1.09 14.52 12.27
CA LYS A 176 -2.33 14.81 11.56
C LYS A 176 -2.15 14.70 10.04
N ASN A 177 -1.06 15.23 9.49
CA ASN A 177 -0.77 15.10 8.05
C ASN A 177 -0.54 13.64 7.65
N LEU A 178 0.18 12.84 8.45
CA LEU A 178 0.39 11.41 8.17
C LEU A 178 -0.92 10.61 8.25
N GLN A 179 -1.79 10.90 9.22
CA GLN A 179 -3.12 10.31 9.33
C GLN A 179 -3.97 10.59 8.08
N LEU A 180 -4.02 11.85 7.63
CA LEU A 180 -4.76 12.24 6.44
C LEU A 180 -4.17 11.63 5.17
N ALA A 181 -2.84 11.62 5.05
CA ALA A 181 -2.13 10.96 3.95
C ALA A 181 -2.44 9.46 3.90
N ALA A 182 -2.52 8.80 5.05
CA ALA A 182 -2.85 7.37 5.12
C ALA A 182 -4.26 7.03 4.64
N CYS A 183 -5.21 7.98 4.75
CA CYS A 183 -6.53 7.86 4.13
C CYS A 183 -6.48 7.98 2.60
N ILE A 184 -5.53 8.74 2.04
CA ILE A 184 -5.41 8.96 0.58
C ILE A 184 -4.78 7.73 -0.09
N GLY A 185 -3.68 7.21 0.47
CA GLY A 185 -2.99 6.05 -0.09
C GLY A 185 -1.51 5.96 0.29
N GLU A 186 -0.83 4.94 -0.24
CA GLU A 186 0.62 4.73 -0.05
C GLU A 186 1.45 5.89 -0.65
N GLN A 187 1.00 6.42 -1.79
CA GLN A 187 1.53 7.63 -2.41
C GLN A 187 0.48 8.74 -2.35
N PHE A 188 0.91 9.95 -2.02
CA PHE A 188 0.02 11.09 -1.89
C PHE A 188 0.67 12.38 -2.39
N SER A 189 -0.14 13.20 -3.08
CA SER A 189 0.28 14.53 -3.50
C SER A 189 0.12 15.53 -2.34
N LEU A 190 1.09 16.43 -2.21
CA LEU A 190 1.12 17.47 -1.19
C LEU A 190 -0.06 18.45 -1.32
N LYS A 191 -0.50 18.74 -2.55
CA LYS A 191 -1.53 19.75 -2.84
C LYS A 191 -2.93 19.33 -2.33
N PRO A 192 -3.45 18.12 -2.64
CA PRO A 192 -4.65 17.61 -1.99
C PRO A 192 -4.52 17.57 -0.47
N LEU A 193 -3.38 17.13 0.07
CA LEU A 193 -3.16 17.03 1.51
C LEU A 193 -3.20 18.41 2.20
N SER A 194 -2.61 19.45 1.59
CA SER A 194 -2.65 20.81 2.13
C SER A 194 -4.07 21.38 2.14
N ILE A 195 -4.87 21.06 1.12
CA ILE A 195 -6.28 21.44 1.06
C ILE A 195 -7.09 20.73 2.17
N ILE A 196 -6.92 19.42 2.34
CA ILE A 196 -7.60 18.64 3.39
C ILE A 196 -7.23 19.14 4.78
N ASN A 197 -5.96 19.48 4.99
CA ASN A 197 -5.49 20.01 6.27
C ASN A 197 -5.71 21.53 6.43
N GLN A 198 -6.33 22.19 5.44
CA GLN A 198 -6.63 23.62 5.42
C GLN A 198 -5.40 24.51 5.69
N ASN A 199 -4.27 24.14 5.11
CA ASN A 199 -2.99 24.82 5.27
C ASN A 199 -2.37 25.19 3.91
N LEU A 200 -1.44 26.13 3.92
CA LEU A 200 -0.62 26.44 2.75
C LEU A 200 0.33 25.28 2.43
N LEU A 201 0.62 25.06 1.14
CA LEU A 201 1.56 24.04 0.66
C LEU A 201 2.89 24.05 1.42
N LYS A 202 3.52 25.23 1.56
CA LYS A 202 4.80 25.42 2.25
C LYS A 202 4.73 25.04 3.74
N ILE A 203 3.60 25.32 4.39
CA ILE A 203 3.39 24.97 5.80
C ILE A 203 3.23 23.45 5.93
N THR A 204 2.39 22.82 5.09
CA THR A 204 2.19 21.37 5.10
C THR A 204 3.49 20.62 4.80
N ALA A 205 4.30 21.10 3.86
CA ALA A 205 5.61 20.53 3.56
C ALA A 205 6.56 20.61 4.76
N GLY A 206 6.66 21.77 5.41
CA GLY A 206 7.47 21.94 6.62
C GLY A 206 7.00 21.03 7.77
N GLN A 207 5.68 20.85 7.92
CA GLN A 207 5.11 19.94 8.91
C GLN A 207 5.39 18.46 8.59
N LEU A 208 5.62 18.09 7.33
CA LEU A 208 5.98 16.73 6.93
C LEU A 208 7.49 16.45 7.00
N TRP A 209 8.32 17.49 7.08
CA TRP A 209 9.78 17.36 6.98
C TRP A 209 10.37 16.41 8.03
N LEU A 210 9.94 16.51 9.29
CA LEU A 210 10.40 15.60 10.34
C LEU A 210 10.05 14.13 10.03
N ALA A 211 8.91 13.86 9.39
CA ALA A 211 8.55 12.50 8.97
C ALA A 211 9.45 11.98 7.84
N VAL A 212 9.98 12.87 7.00
CA VAL A 212 11.01 12.55 5.99
C VAL A 212 12.33 12.23 6.68
N GLU A 213 12.78 13.07 7.62
CA GLU A 213 14.06 12.90 8.31
C GLU A 213 14.13 11.58 9.11
N VAL A 214 13.04 11.18 9.76
CA VAL A 214 12.98 9.91 10.50
C VAL A 214 12.62 8.71 9.63
N GLY A 215 12.50 8.90 8.31
CA GLY A 215 12.32 7.83 7.32
C GLY A 215 10.93 7.18 7.32
N LEU A 216 9.88 7.90 7.73
CA LEU A 216 8.50 7.38 7.67
C LEU A 216 7.87 7.57 6.28
N ILE A 217 8.25 8.65 5.61
CA ILE A 217 7.87 8.96 4.23
C ILE A 217 9.10 9.45 3.46
N PHE A 218 9.05 9.42 2.14
CA PHE A 218 10.07 10.02 1.29
C PHE A 218 9.43 10.74 0.10
N PRO A 219 10.05 11.82 -0.41
CA PRO A 219 9.57 12.49 -1.61
C PRO A 219 9.86 11.63 -2.86
N VAL A 220 8.94 11.66 -3.82
CA VAL A 220 9.10 11.05 -5.14
C VAL A 220 9.55 12.14 -6.12
N GLY A 221 10.74 11.97 -6.70
CA GLY A 221 11.36 12.97 -7.58
C GLY A 221 12.00 14.14 -6.82
N GLU A 222 12.31 15.22 -7.55
CA GLU A 222 13.09 16.36 -7.02
C GLU A 222 12.27 17.62 -6.73
N ASN A 223 10.99 17.64 -7.13
CA ASN A 223 10.13 18.84 -7.03
C ASN A 223 10.00 19.37 -5.60
N TYR A 224 10.13 18.51 -4.59
CA TYR A 224 10.07 18.90 -3.17
C TYR A 224 11.16 19.90 -2.77
N LYS A 225 12.32 19.88 -3.45
CA LYS A 225 13.47 20.76 -3.17
C LYS A 225 13.13 22.24 -3.44
N PHE A 226 12.13 22.49 -4.29
CA PHE A 226 11.76 23.83 -4.75
C PHE A 226 10.57 24.43 -3.98
N ILE A 227 9.96 23.71 -3.03
CA ILE A 227 8.78 24.20 -2.26
C ILE A 227 9.07 25.51 -1.52
N HIS A 228 10.31 25.72 -1.09
CA HIS A 228 10.70 26.91 -0.34
C HIS A 228 11.12 28.08 -1.23
N THR A 229 11.23 27.88 -2.54
CA THR A 229 11.56 28.94 -3.49
C THR A 229 10.32 29.76 -3.84
N ASP A 230 10.46 31.08 -4.00
CA ASP A 230 9.38 31.97 -4.42
C ASP A 230 9.02 31.83 -5.92
N LEU A 231 9.47 30.75 -6.55
CA LEU A 231 9.21 30.44 -7.94
C LEU A 231 7.81 29.81 -8.03
N ASN A 232 6.89 30.56 -8.63
CA ASN A 232 5.47 30.24 -8.71
C ASN A 232 5.17 29.19 -9.79
N PHE A 233 5.81 28.02 -9.71
CA PHE A 233 5.52 26.87 -10.55
C PHE A 233 4.40 26.03 -9.91
N ASP A 234 3.46 25.52 -10.72
CA ASP A 234 2.47 24.52 -10.27
C ASP A 234 3.19 23.18 -10.11
N LEU A 235 4.06 23.09 -9.09
CA LEU A 235 4.89 21.93 -8.81
C LEU A 235 4.06 20.84 -8.15
N GLU A 236 3.95 19.71 -8.83
CA GLU A 236 3.43 18.50 -8.22
C GLU A 236 4.52 17.89 -7.32
N VAL A 237 4.27 17.91 -6.02
CA VAL A 237 5.12 17.26 -5.02
C VAL A 237 4.38 16.02 -4.53
N ILE A 238 5.01 14.87 -4.71
CA ILE A 238 4.48 13.57 -4.30
C ILE A 238 5.36 13.03 -3.18
N TYR A 239 4.73 12.48 -2.15
CA TYR A 239 5.39 11.71 -1.11
C TYR A 239 4.88 10.27 -1.16
N LYS A 240 5.70 9.37 -0.65
CA LYS A 240 5.37 7.96 -0.49
C LYS A 240 5.71 7.50 0.92
N PHE A 241 4.84 6.69 1.52
CA PHE A 241 5.17 6.00 2.76
C PHE A 241 6.33 5.04 2.53
N ALA A 242 7.29 5.02 3.46
CA ALA A 242 8.44 4.13 3.33
C ALA A 242 8.01 2.65 3.28
N HIS A 243 6.87 2.33 3.90
CA HIS A 243 6.27 1.00 3.90
C HIS A 243 4.75 1.06 4.19
N ASP A 244 4.00 0.07 3.70
CA ASP A 244 2.55 -0.08 3.96
C ASP A 244 2.19 -0.10 5.47
N ARG A 245 3.06 -0.65 6.32
CA ARG A 245 2.86 -0.70 7.78
C ARG A 245 2.89 0.67 8.44
N ILE A 246 3.65 1.61 7.89
CA ILE A 246 3.68 2.99 8.38
C ILE A 246 2.36 3.68 8.02
N GLN A 247 1.86 3.45 6.80
CA GLN A 247 0.53 3.92 6.41
C GLN A 247 -0.56 3.33 7.33
N GLN A 248 -0.52 2.01 7.59
CA GLN A 248 -1.46 1.35 8.49
C GLN A 248 -1.41 1.92 9.91
N ALA A 249 -0.21 2.17 10.45
CA ALA A 249 -0.01 2.78 11.76
C ALA A 249 -0.55 4.21 11.83
N ALA A 250 -0.28 5.03 10.82
CA ALA A 250 -0.85 6.36 10.70
C ALA A 250 -2.38 6.30 10.62
N TYR A 251 -2.95 5.35 9.86
CA TYR A 251 -4.40 5.18 9.75
C TYR A 251 -5.06 4.66 11.04
N SER A 252 -4.37 3.80 11.81
CA SER A 252 -4.89 3.27 13.08
C SER A 252 -4.95 4.34 14.18
N LEU A 253 -4.11 5.39 14.08
CA LEU A 253 -4.13 6.53 15.00
C LEU A 253 -5.39 7.42 14.86
N ILE A 254 -6.17 7.24 13.80
CA ILE A 254 -7.42 7.97 13.62
C ILE A 254 -8.51 7.29 14.47
N PRO A 255 -9.16 8.02 15.41
CA PRO A 255 -10.29 7.48 16.17
C PRO A 255 -11.38 6.95 15.23
N ALA A 256 -11.95 5.78 15.54
CA ALA A 256 -12.89 5.08 14.66
C ALA A 256 -14.12 5.95 14.31
N GLU A 257 -14.54 6.81 15.24
CA GLU A 257 -15.68 7.72 15.10
C GLU A 257 -15.37 8.88 14.15
N ARG A 258 -14.09 9.23 13.98
CA ARG A 258 -13.65 10.32 13.09
C ARG A 258 -13.40 9.88 11.65
N LYS A 259 -13.13 8.59 11.43
CA LYS A 259 -12.83 8.05 10.08
C LYS A 259 -13.94 8.38 9.07
N PRO A 260 -15.24 8.18 9.36
CA PRO A 260 -16.32 8.53 8.43
C PRO A 260 -16.29 9.98 7.96
N ALA A 261 -16.12 10.93 8.88
CA ALA A 261 -16.10 12.35 8.56
C ALA A 261 -14.88 12.75 7.72
N ILE A 262 -13.71 12.18 8.05
CA ILE A 262 -12.46 12.42 7.29
C ILE A 262 -12.60 11.87 5.86
N HIS A 263 -13.05 10.63 5.70
CA HIS A 263 -13.24 10.04 4.37
C HIS A 263 -14.27 10.83 3.55
N LEU A 264 -15.36 11.27 4.16
CA LEU A 264 -16.35 12.12 3.47
C LEU A 264 -15.72 13.45 3.01
N HIS A 265 -14.92 14.09 3.86
CA HIS A 265 -14.24 15.34 3.54
C HIS A 265 -13.26 15.17 2.37
N ILE A 266 -12.46 14.09 2.37
CA ILE A 266 -11.55 13.75 1.27
C ILE A 266 -12.35 13.51 -0.03
N GLY A 267 -13.45 12.76 0.04
CA GLY A 267 -14.32 12.52 -1.12
C GLY A 267 -14.86 13.81 -1.73
N LYS A 268 -15.38 14.73 -0.90
CA LYS A 268 -15.87 16.05 -1.34
C LYS A 268 -14.75 16.87 -2.00
N LEU A 269 -13.54 16.85 -1.43
CA LEU A 269 -12.40 17.56 -1.98
C LEU A 269 -11.92 16.98 -3.31
N LEU A 270 -11.83 15.66 -3.44
CA LEU A 270 -11.50 15.01 -4.72
C LEU A 270 -12.52 15.37 -5.79
N LEU A 271 -13.82 15.34 -5.46
CA LEU A 271 -14.88 15.71 -6.39
C LEU A 271 -14.77 17.16 -6.88
N ASN A 272 -14.45 18.10 -5.98
CA ASN A 272 -14.35 19.53 -6.29
C ASN A 272 -13.05 19.90 -7.02
N SER A 273 -11.94 19.23 -6.71
CA SER A 273 -10.63 19.52 -7.29
C SER A 273 -10.42 18.87 -8.66
N ILE A 274 -11.10 17.77 -8.96
CA ILE A 274 -10.97 17.07 -10.24
C ILE A 274 -11.98 17.64 -11.25
N PRO A 275 -11.52 18.15 -12.42
CA PRO A 275 -12.41 18.63 -13.48
C PRO A 275 -13.38 17.54 -13.94
N PRO A 276 -14.64 17.88 -14.31
CA PRO A 276 -15.66 16.91 -14.69
C PRO A 276 -15.20 15.85 -15.71
N GLN A 277 -14.35 16.24 -16.66
CA GLN A 277 -13.83 15.39 -17.71
C GLN A 277 -12.90 14.27 -17.20
N ARG A 278 -12.22 14.48 -16.07
CA ARG A 278 -11.29 13.50 -15.46
C ARG A 278 -11.89 12.76 -14.26
N ARG A 279 -13.10 13.10 -13.83
CA ARG A 279 -13.74 12.47 -12.66
C ARG A 279 -14.00 10.98 -12.87
N GLU A 280 -14.32 10.57 -14.10
CA GLU A 280 -14.57 9.17 -14.40
C GLU A 280 -13.31 8.30 -14.24
N GLU A 281 -12.12 8.84 -14.50
CA GLU A 281 -10.84 8.14 -14.30
C GLU A 281 -10.63 7.78 -12.83
N LYS A 282 -10.90 8.74 -11.94
CA LYS A 282 -10.73 8.64 -10.47
C LYS A 282 -12.01 8.27 -9.72
N ILE A 283 -13.03 7.78 -10.43
CA ILE A 283 -14.37 7.58 -9.85
C ILE A 283 -14.37 6.63 -8.65
N PHE A 284 -13.52 5.60 -8.66
CA PHE A 284 -13.42 4.62 -7.58
C PHE A 284 -12.89 5.26 -6.29
N ASP A 285 -11.83 6.07 -6.39
CA ASP A 285 -11.25 6.77 -5.25
C ASP A 285 -12.29 7.69 -4.62
N ILE A 286 -13.00 8.47 -5.45
CA ILE A 286 -14.05 9.38 -5.01
C ILE A 286 -15.16 8.62 -4.27
N VAL A 287 -15.75 7.60 -4.89
CA VAL A 287 -16.91 6.91 -4.28
C VAL A 287 -16.53 6.08 -3.07
N ASN A 288 -15.33 5.51 -2.99
CA ASN A 288 -14.86 4.78 -1.82
C ASN A 288 -14.83 5.69 -0.58
N HIS A 289 -14.29 6.90 -0.73
CA HIS A 289 -14.26 7.91 0.32
C HIS A 289 -15.67 8.35 0.74
N PHE A 290 -16.56 8.65 -0.22
CA PHE A 290 -17.93 9.03 0.10
C PHE A 290 -18.73 7.90 0.76
N ASN A 291 -18.61 6.66 0.27
CA ASN A 291 -19.38 5.53 0.77
C ASN A 291 -18.96 5.16 2.21
N TYR A 292 -17.70 5.37 2.58
CA TYR A 292 -17.22 5.18 3.95
C TYR A 292 -17.95 6.11 4.94
N GLY A 293 -18.26 7.34 4.51
CA GLY A 293 -18.95 8.37 5.30
C GLY A 293 -20.44 8.53 5.01
N ILE A 294 -21.08 7.61 4.27
CA ILE A 294 -22.43 7.82 3.71
C ILE A 294 -23.51 8.13 4.74
N HIS A 295 -23.40 7.59 5.96
CA HIS A 295 -24.37 7.81 7.03
C HIS A 295 -24.33 9.24 7.60
N LEU A 296 -23.27 10.00 7.33
CA LEU A 296 -23.13 11.41 7.70
C LEU A 296 -23.73 12.37 6.66
N LEU A 297 -24.11 11.88 5.48
CA LEU A 297 -24.83 12.70 4.50
C LEU A 297 -26.27 12.87 4.97
N GLU A 298 -26.69 14.08 5.31
CA GLU A 298 -28.06 14.37 5.74
C GLU A 298 -28.93 14.86 4.58
N GLU A 299 -28.35 15.67 3.69
CA GLU A 299 -29.06 16.30 2.59
C GLU A 299 -29.41 15.29 1.47
N THR A 300 -30.68 15.31 1.06
CA THR A 300 -31.17 14.48 -0.05
C THR A 300 -30.41 14.72 -1.34
N GLN A 301 -29.99 15.97 -1.60
CA GLN A 301 -29.26 16.33 -2.80
C GLN A 301 -27.87 15.67 -2.84
N GLU A 302 -27.10 15.75 -1.75
CA GLU A 302 -25.77 15.11 -1.67
C GLU A 302 -25.87 13.58 -1.83
N ARG A 303 -26.93 12.96 -1.28
CA ARG A 303 -27.20 11.53 -1.45
C ARG A 303 -27.51 11.16 -2.90
N ILE A 304 -28.28 11.99 -3.61
CA ILE A 304 -28.58 11.80 -5.04
C ILE A 304 -27.30 11.95 -5.87
N GLU A 305 -26.44 12.92 -5.57
CA GLU A 305 -25.16 13.09 -6.26
C GLU A 305 -24.25 11.89 -6.04
N LEU A 306 -24.12 11.40 -4.81
CA LEU A 306 -23.38 10.18 -4.52
C LEU A 306 -23.97 8.96 -5.25
N ALA A 307 -25.30 8.84 -5.34
CA ALA A 307 -25.94 7.77 -6.10
C ALA A 307 -25.58 7.83 -7.60
N LYS A 308 -25.52 9.03 -8.20
CA LYS A 308 -25.07 9.23 -9.59
C LYS A 308 -23.60 8.83 -9.77
N LEU A 309 -22.72 9.24 -8.85
CA LEU A 309 -21.29 8.86 -8.89
C LEU A 309 -21.11 7.35 -8.75
N ASN A 310 -21.85 6.71 -7.83
CA ASN A 310 -21.87 5.26 -7.67
C ASN A 310 -22.41 4.52 -8.91
N LEU A 311 -23.38 5.11 -9.63
CA LEU A 311 -23.87 4.57 -10.90
C LEU A 311 -22.78 4.64 -11.99
N ILE A 312 -22.04 5.74 -12.09
CA ILE A 312 -20.91 5.88 -13.02
C ILE A 312 -19.84 4.83 -12.70
N ALA A 313 -19.44 4.71 -11.42
CA ALA A 313 -18.51 3.68 -10.97
C ALA A 313 -19.01 2.27 -11.33
N GLY A 314 -20.29 1.99 -11.11
CA GLY A 314 -20.93 0.72 -11.45
C GLY A 314 -20.90 0.41 -12.96
N LYS A 315 -21.22 1.40 -13.81
CA LYS A 315 -21.16 1.26 -15.28
C LYS A 315 -19.73 1.04 -15.77
N LYS A 316 -18.78 1.85 -15.31
CA LYS A 316 -17.35 1.71 -15.62
C LYS A 316 -16.86 0.31 -15.28
N SER A 317 -17.30 -0.21 -14.14
CA SER A 317 -16.93 -1.56 -13.70
C SER A 317 -17.57 -2.68 -14.49
N GLN A 318 -18.79 -2.51 -14.99
CA GLN A 318 -19.42 -3.46 -15.91
C GLN A 318 -18.70 -3.51 -17.26
N ILE A 319 -18.23 -2.36 -17.75
CA ILE A 319 -17.40 -2.25 -18.96
C ILE A 319 -16.05 -2.94 -18.72
N CYS A 320 -15.40 -2.69 -17.57
CA CYS A 320 -14.20 -3.41 -17.15
C CYS A 320 -14.46 -4.90 -16.88
N ARG A 321 -15.69 -5.34 -16.55
CA ARG A 321 -16.03 -6.76 -16.35
C ARG A 321 -15.99 -7.57 -17.66
N ARG A 322 -16.03 -6.90 -18.81
CA ARG A 322 -15.74 -7.48 -20.13
C ARG A 322 -14.23 -7.62 -20.42
N LEU A 323 -13.37 -7.01 -19.59
CA LEU A 323 -11.91 -7.12 -19.56
C LEU A 323 -11.46 -7.62 -18.18
N SER A 324 -11.68 -8.91 -17.89
CA SER A 324 -11.11 -9.79 -16.82
C SER A 324 -10.73 -9.30 -15.40
N SER A 325 -10.75 -8.01 -15.04
CA SER A 325 -9.99 -7.50 -13.89
C SER A 325 -10.80 -7.00 -12.68
N CYS A 326 -12.12 -7.16 -12.62
CA CYS A 326 -12.94 -6.61 -11.53
C CYS A 326 -13.97 -7.60 -10.98
N THR A 327 -13.57 -8.52 -10.10
CA THR A 327 -14.51 -9.50 -9.54
C THR A 327 -14.71 -9.53 -8.02
N LYS A 328 -13.91 -8.88 -7.16
CA LYS A 328 -14.00 -9.16 -5.71
C LYS A 328 -14.63 -8.13 -4.76
N LEU A 329 -14.86 -6.87 -5.15
CA LEU A 329 -15.57 -5.90 -4.29
C LEU A 329 -17.05 -5.64 -4.69
N PHE A 330 -17.54 -6.36 -5.71
CA PHE A 330 -18.59 -5.83 -6.59
C PHE A 330 -20.07 -6.14 -6.27
N ALA A 331 -20.42 -6.90 -5.24
CA ALA A 331 -21.79 -7.45 -5.14
C ALA A 331 -22.59 -7.12 -3.86
N THR A 332 -21.98 -6.76 -2.73
CA THR A 332 -22.72 -6.69 -1.45
C THR A 332 -22.97 -5.28 -0.91
N TRP A 333 -22.20 -4.27 -1.32
CA TRP A 333 -22.35 -2.90 -0.81
C TRP A 333 -23.18 -1.98 -1.73
N HIS A 334 -22.97 -2.02 -3.05
CA HIS A 334 -23.58 -1.06 -3.98
C HIS A 334 -25.07 -1.29 -4.27
N LEU A 335 -25.51 -2.55 -4.38
CA LEU A 335 -26.93 -2.84 -4.58
C LEU A 335 -27.75 -2.47 -3.35
N THR A 336 -27.21 -2.68 -2.14
CA THR A 336 -27.92 -2.38 -0.90
C THR A 336 -28.13 -0.88 -0.69
N VAL A 337 -27.17 -0.03 -1.05
CA VAL A 337 -27.32 1.43 -0.97
C VAL A 337 -28.34 1.95 -2.00
N ILE A 338 -28.29 1.46 -3.24
CA ILE A 338 -29.22 1.87 -4.31
C ILE A 338 -30.65 1.34 -4.04
N TYR A 339 -30.79 0.06 -3.63
CA TYR A 339 -32.09 -0.57 -3.36
C TYR A 339 -32.78 -0.04 -2.10
N ARG A 340 -32.02 0.30 -1.04
CA ARG A 340 -32.59 0.73 0.24
C ARG A 340 -33.04 2.20 0.24
N TRP A 341 -32.62 2.99 -0.75
CA TRP A 341 -32.88 4.43 -0.82
C TRP A 341 -33.77 4.90 -1.97
N LEU A 342 -33.68 4.34 -3.17
CA LEU A 342 -34.38 4.90 -4.33
C LEU A 342 -35.84 4.46 -4.49
N GLY A 343 -36.30 3.43 -3.76
CA GLY A 343 -37.71 2.98 -3.81
C GLY A 343 -38.22 2.52 -5.18
N THR A 344 -37.40 2.60 -6.24
CA THR A 344 -37.78 2.34 -7.63
C THR A 344 -36.98 1.20 -8.21
N ARG A 345 -37.69 0.19 -8.73
CA ARG A 345 -37.12 -0.91 -9.51
C ARG A 345 -36.47 -0.34 -10.78
N ILE A 346 -35.15 -0.43 -10.89
CA ILE A 346 -34.42 -0.12 -12.15
C ILE A 346 -34.04 -1.41 -12.91
N CYS A 347 -34.42 -2.59 -12.42
CA CYS A 347 -34.13 -3.86 -13.10
C CYS A 347 -35.38 -4.73 -13.29
N ASP A 348 -36.01 -4.66 -14.46
CA ASP A 348 -37.02 -5.62 -14.93
C ASP A 348 -36.37 -6.85 -15.58
N ARG A 349 -35.44 -7.51 -14.88
CA ARG A 349 -35.03 -8.90 -15.19
C ARG A 349 -34.70 -9.67 -13.92
N PRO A 350 -35.30 -10.86 -13.70
CA PRO A 350 -34.97 -11.68 -12.53
C PRO A 350 -33.58 -12.30 -12.72
N TYR A 351 -32.60 -11.89 -11.90
CA TYR A 351 -31.30 -12.57 -11.81
C TYR A 351 -31.42 -13.81 -10.92
N SER A 352 -31.14 -14.98 -11.49
CA SER A 352 -30.97 -16.23 -10.74
C SER A 352 -29.57 -16.29 -10.10
N PRO A 353 -29.42 -16.88 -8.90
CA PRO A 353 -28.13 -16.92 -8.21
C PRO A 353 -27.12 -17.83 -8.93
N CYS A 354 -25.88 -17.35 -9.01
CA CYS A 354 -24.69 -18.09 -9.46
C CYS A 354 -24.49 -19.37 -8.63
N ARG A 355 -23.98 -20.43 -9.28
CA ARG A 355 -23.75 -21.77 -8.69
C ARG A 355 -22.87 -21.75 -7.43
N SER A 356 -21.97 -20.77 -7.26
CA SER A 356 -21.16 -20.68 -6.04
C SER A 356 -21.96 -20.25 -4.81
N CYS A 357 -23.02 -19.45 -4.97
CA CYS A 357 -23.89 -19.04 -3.86
C CYS A 357 -24.76 -20.19 -3.33
N ARG A 358 -25.16 -21.14 -4.18
CA ARG A 358 -25.91 -22.34 -3.74
C ARG A 358 -25.06 -23.31 -2.92
N SER A 359 -23.76 -23.40 -3.22
CA SER A 359 -22.83 -24.28 -2.50
C SER A 359 -22.53 -23.85 -1.06
N ARG A 360 -22.85 -22.58 -0.70
CA ARG A 360 -22.58 -22.00 0.63
C ARG A 360 -23.83 -21.77 1.48
N GLY A 361 -25.00 -22.27 1.08
CA GLY A 361 -26.22 -22.22 1.90
C GLY A 361 -26.88 -20.85 2.08
N TRP A 362 -26.56 -19.84 1.27
CA TRP A 362 -27.18 -18.51 1.38
C TRP A 362 -28.57 -18.51 0.73
N THR A 363 -29.62 -18.52 1.55
CA THR A 363 -31.00 -18.27 1.14
C THR A 363 -31.33 -16.77 1.23
N LEU A 364 -32.12 -16.26 0.29
CA LEU A 364 -32.68 -14.90 0.35
C LEU A 364 -33.61 -14.80 1.58
N PRO A 365 -33.61 -13.68 2.33
CA PRO A 365 -34.58 -13.47 3.38
C PRO A 365 -35.99 -13.37 2.77
N SER A 366 -36.94 -14.09 3.37
CA SER A 366 -38.36 -14.05 3.01
C SER A 366 -38.94 -12.65 3.21
N ARG A 367 -39.78 -12.23 2.26
CA ARG A 367 -40.50 -10.95 2.30
C ARG A 367 -41.27 -10.80 3.63
N PRO A 368 -41.16 -9.67 4.35
CA PRO A 368 -42.21 -9.27 5.28
C PRO A 368 -43.47 -8.92 4.48
N ARG A 369 -44.65 -9.28 5.00
CA ARG A 369 -45.94 -8.89 4.45
C ARG A 369 -46.19 -7.39 4.63
#